data_AF-A0A0M6ZAT4-F1
#
_entry.id   AF-A0A0M6ZAT4-F1
#
_cell.length_a   1.000
_cell.length_b   1.000
_cell.length_c   1.000
_cell.angle_alpha   90.00
_cell.angle_beta   90.00
_cell.angle_gamma   90.00
#
_symmetry.space_group_name_H-M   'P 1'
#
loop_
_entity.id
_entity.type
_entity.pdbx_description
1 polymer ?
#
loop_
_entity_poly.entity_id
_entity_poly.type
_entity_poly.pdbx_seq_one_letter_code
_entity_poly.pdbx_strand_id
1 'polypeptide(L)'
;MSEVKEVVRSVIAKNLNLAWWTITPNSTLSRLGADSLDAIGLIMAVELELGCCLPQETFNSIELQDNEWTFGAFVEAIEKSVNHVPVRLQALAE
;
A
#
# COMPACT_ATOMS: atom_id res chain seq x y z
N MET A 1 -5.41 -16.37 0.85
CA MET A 1 -4.48 -15.23 0.91
C MET A 1 -5.31 -14.02 0.56
N SER A 2 -5.29 -12.94 1.36
CA SER A 2 -6.16 -11.78 1.10
C SER A 2 -5.82 -11.17 -0.26
N GLU A 3 -6.83 -10.95 -1.09
CA GLU A 3 -6.69 -10.36 -2.44
C GLU A 3 -5.93 -9.02 -2.39
N VAL A 4 -6.16 -8.23 -1.34
CA VAL A 4 -5.43 -6.99 -1.01
C VAL A 4 -3.92 -7.20 -0.93
N LYS A 5 -3.48 -8.28 -0.27
CA LYS A 5 -2.05 -8.58 -0.11
C LYS A 5 -1.37 -8.82 -1.45
N GLU A 6 -2.03 -9.50 -2.37
CA GLU A 6 -1.48 -9.80 -3.69
C GLU A 6 -1.39 -8.55 -4.56
N VAL A 7 -2.43 -7.70 -4.54
CA VAL A 7 -2.43 -6.40 -5.22
C VAL A 7 -1.29 -5.53 -4.69
N VAL A 8 -1.21 -5.34 -3.37
CA VAL A 8 -0.17 -4.53 -2.72
C VAL A 8 1.22 -5.05 -3.05
N ARG A 9 1.42 -6.38 -3.04
CA ARG A 9 2.69 -6.99 -3.43
C ARG A 9 3.05 -6.71 -4.89
N SER A 10 2.08 -6.80 -5.78
CA SER A 10 2.26 -6.54 -7.22
C SER A 10 2.63 -5.08 -7.47
N VAL A 11 1.94 -4.14 -6.81
CA VAL A 11 2.23 -2.70 -6.90
C VAL A 11 3.63 -2.39 -6.38
N ILE A 12 4.03 -2.96 -5.25
CA ILE A 12 5.38 -2.78 -4.68
C ILE A 12 6.45 -3.37 -5.59
N ALA A 13 6.25 -4.58 -6.10
CA ALA A 13 7.18 -5.21 -7.04
C ALA A 13 7.37 -4.36 -8.31
N LYS A 14 6.28 -3.79 -8.85
CA LYS A 14 6.34 -2.95 -10.05
C LYS A 14 7.01 -1.60 -9.81
N ASN A 15 6.64 -0.89 -8.74
CA ASN A 15 7.17 0.45 -8.44
C ASN A 15 8.65 0.40 -8.06
N LEU A 16 9.04 -0.56 -7.22
CA LEU A 16 10.44 -0.70 -6.77
C LEU A 16 11.30 -1.53 -7.74
N ASN A 17 10.72 -2.03 -8.84
CA ASN A 17 11.38 -2.94 -9.78
C ASN A 17 12.00 -4.17 -9.09
N LEU A 18 11.27 -4.72 -8.12
CA LEU A 18 11.71 -5.85 -7.31
C LEU A 18 10.96 -7.13 -7.71
N ALA A 19 11.62 -8.26 -7.52
CA ALA A 19 10.96 -9.53 -7.69
C ALA A 19 10.00 -9.84 -6.54
N TRP A 20 8.82 -10.37 -6.85
CA TRP A 20 7.78 -10.71 -5.87
C TRP A 20 8.28 -11.56 -4.69
N TRP A 21 9.21 -12.49 -4.92
CA TRP A 21 9.79 -13.35 -3.89
C TRP A 21 10.67 -12.60 -2.87
N THR A 22 11.17 -11.40 -3.20
CA THR A 22 11.99 -10.60 -2.28
C THR A 22 11.14 -9.86 -1.24
N ILE A 23 9.85 -9.68 -1.52
CA ILE A 23 8.91 -8.98 -0.65
C ILE A 23 8.38 -9.98 0.38
N THR A 24 8.83 -9.84 1.62
CA THR A 24 8.34 -10.63 2.77
C THR A 24 7.48 -9.76 3.67
N PRO A 25 6.51 -10.33 4.42
CA PRO A 25 5.67 -9.54 5.32
C PRO A 25 6.44 -8.80 6.42
N ASN A 26 7.64 -9.28 6.75
CA ASN A 26 8.51 -8.65 7.74
C ASN A 26 9.54 -7.71 7.10
N SER A 27 9.56 -7.57 5.77
CA SER A 27 10.42 -6.60 5.08
C SER A 27 9.87 -5.20 5.27
N THR A 28 10.72 -4.28 5.71
CA THR A 28 10.43 -2.84 5.72
C THR A 28 10.53 -2.23 4.33
N LEU A 29 9.71 -1.21 4.06
CA LEU A 29 9.74 -0.45 2.80
C LEU A 29 11.13 0.13 2.54
N SER A 30 11.77 0.71 3.57
CA SER A 30 13.18 1.16 3.49
C SER A 30 14.14 0.06 3.04
N ARG A 31 13.96 -1.17 3.55
CA ARG A 31 14.84 -2.31 3.22
C ARG A 31 14.60 -2.88 1.84
N LEU A 32 13.42 -2.64 1.28
CA LEU A 32 13.12 -2.90 -0.13
C LEU A 32 13.69 -1.80 -1.04
N GLY A 33 14.18 -0.69 -0.49
CA GLY A 33 14.69 0.44 -1.26
C GLY A 33 13.59 1.41 -1.70
N ALA A 34 12.45 1.41 -1.00
CA ALA A 34 11.48 2.50 -1.15
C ALA A 34 11.98 3.70 -0.36
N ASP A 35 12.12 4.84 -1.03
CA ASP A 35 12.29 6.13 -0.38
C ASP A 35 10.93 6.70 0.06
N SER A 36 10.94 7.78 0.83
CA SER A 36 9.71 8.42 1.34
C SER A 36 8.75 8.85 0.22
N LEU A 37 9.27 9.20 -0.96
CA LEU A 37 8.47 9.48 -2.16
C LEU A 37 7.86 8.19 -2.77
N ASP A 38 8.62 7.10 -2.80
CA ASP A 38 8.12 5.81 -3.30
C ASP A 38 6.99 5.30 -2.41
N ALA A 39 7.11 5.45 -1.10
CA ALA A 39 6.05 5.08 -0.17
C ALA A 39 4.73 5.82 -0.47
N ILE A 40 4.80 7.13 -0.75
CA ILE A 40 3.62 7.92 -1.17
C ILE A 40 3.07 7.43 -2.52
N GLY A 41 3.95 7.16 -3.49
CA GLY A 41 3.56 6.63 -4.81
C GLY A 41 2.88 5.26 -4.73
N LEU A 42 3.42 4.37 -3.88
CA LEU A 42 2.88 3.05 -3.59
C LEU A 42 1.50 3.15 -2.98
N ILE A 43 1.32 4.03 -1.99
CA ILE A 43 0.02 4.26 -1.37
C ILE A 43 -1.01 4.69 -2.43
N MET A 44 -0.72 5.76 -3.19
CA MET A 44 -1.65 6.26 -4.21
C MET A 44 -1.97 5.21 -5.28
N ALA A 45 -0.98 4.42 -5.71
CA ALA A 45 -1.18 3.37 -6.69
C ALA A 45 -2.07 2.24 -6.14
N VAL A 46 -1.85 1.83 -4.89
CA VAL A 46 -2.69 0.84 -4.22
C VAL A 46 -4.10 1.37 -3.98
N GLU A 47 -4.24 2.61 -3.51
CA GLU A 47 -5.53 3.27 -3.30
C GLU A 47 -6.36 3.30 -4.58
N LEU A 48 -5.74 3.66 -5.71
CA LEU A 48 -6.37 3.66 -7.02
C LEU A 48 -6.77 2.25 -7.47
N GLU A 49 -5.89 1.27 -7.29
CA GLU A 49 -6.12 -0.11 -7.74
C GLU A 49 -7.18 -0.84 -6.89
N LEU A 50 -7.25 -0.53 -5.59
CA LEU A 50 -8.25 -1.09 -4.66
C LEU A 50 -9.50 -0.22 -4.49
N GLY A 51 -9.52 0.99 -5.05
CA GLY A 51 -10.63 1.93 -4.91
C GLY A 51 -10.86 2.40 -3.46
N CYS A 52 -9.78 2.56 -2.68
CA CYS A 52 -9.83 2.92 -1.27
C CYS A 52 -9.19 4.29 -1.00
N CYS A 53 -9.57 4.91 0.11
CA CYS A 53 -8.91 6.12 0.61
C CYS A 53 -8.41 5.86 2.03
N LEU A 54 -7.10 5.87 2.21
CA LEU A 54 -6.47 5.92 3.51
C LEU A 54 -6.65 7.34 4.09
N PRO A 55 -6.86 7.48 5.40
CA PRO A 55 -6.98 8.78 6.02
C PRO A 55 -5.62 9.50 5.99
N GLN A 56 -5.63 10.81 5.72
CA GLN A 56 -4.43 11.65 5.68
C GLN A 56 -3.56 11.53 6.94
N GLU A 57 -4.15 11.22 8.11
CA GLU A 57 -3.41 11.01 9.35
C GLU A 57 -2.47 9.79 9.30
N THR A 58 -2.77 8.78 8.48
CA THR A 58 -1.87 7.66 8.21
C THR A 58 -0.63 8.11 7.42
N PHE A 59 -0.77 9.15 6.60
CA PHE A 59 0.32 9.75 5.83
C PHE A 59 1.09 10.82 6.62
N ASN A 60 0.40 11.53 7.51
CA ASN A 60 0.95 12.63 8.30
C ASN A 60 1.59 12.15 9.60
N SER A 61 1.22 10.95 10.08
CA SER A 61 1.97 10.27 11.13
C SER A 61 3.38 10.02 10.61
N ILE A 62 4.32 10.51 11.40
CA ILE A 62 5.78 10.60 11.24
C ILE A 62 6.47 9.31 10.72
N GLU A 63 5.76 8.21 10.55
CA GLU A 63 6.31 6.92 10.10
C GLU A 63 6.66 6.84 8.61
N LEU A 64 6.13 7.74 7.75
CA LEU A 64 6.68 7.95 6.40
C LEU A 64 8.00 8.73 6.41
N GLN A 65 8.40 9.32 7.55
CA GLN A 65 9.71 9.99 7.69
C GLN A 65 10.83 9.02 8.08
N ASP A 66 10.50 7.86 8.69
CA ASP A 66 11.47 6.84 9.10
C ASP A 66 11.48 5.58 8.21
N ASN A 67 10.55 5.45 7.24
CA ASN A 67 10.40 4.29 6.33
C ASN A 67 10.42 2.91 7.02
N GLU A 68 10.07 2.83 8.31
CA GLU A 68 10.04 1.60 9.11
C GLU A 68 8.75 0.78 8.92
N TRP A 69 7.90 1.17 7.97
CA TRP A 69 6.69 0.41 7.64
C TRP A 69 7.04 -0.96 7.07
N THR A 70 6.57 -2.02 7.72
CA THR A 70 6.65 -3.36 7.17
C THR A 70 5.58 -3.57 6.11
N PHE A 71 5.85 -4.42 5.12
CA PHE A 71 4.84 -4.84 4.16
C PHE A 71 3.57 -5.38 4.84
N GLY A 72 3.71 -6.11 5.95
CA GLY A 72 2.59 -6.59 6.74
C GLY A 72 1.73 -5.46 7.32
N ALA A 73 2.36 -4.49 7.98
CA ALA A 73 1.66 -3.33 8.54
C ALA A 73 0.98 -2.49 7.45
N PHE A 74 1.65 -2.33 6.30
CA PHE A 74 1.09 -1.63 5.15
C PHE A 74 -0.18 -2.29 4.61
N VAL A 75 -0.12 -3.60 4.37
CA VAL A 75 -1.27 -4.38 3.91
C VAL A 75 -2.40 -4.35 4.94
N GLU A 76 -2.09 -4.45 6.23
CA GLU A 76 -3.10 -4.42 7.30
C GLU A 76 -3.82 -3.06 7.38
N ALA A 77 -3.09 -1.95 7.26
CA ALA A 77 -3.66 -0.62 7.21
C ALA A 77 -4.63 -0.46 6.02
N ILE A 78 -4.23 -0.97 4.85
CA ILE A 78 -5.06 -0.96 3.65
C ILE A 78 -6.26 -1.89 3.79
N GLU A 79 -6.11 -3.12 4.26
CA GLU A 79 -7.22 -4.05 4.51
C GLU A 79 -8.24 -3.44 5.46
N LYS A 80 -7.78 -2.73 6.50
CA LYS A 80 -8.65 -2.05 7.45
C LYS A 80 -9.44 -0.91 6.80
N SER A 81 -8.82 -0.15 5.89
CA SER A 81 -9.52 0.88 5.11
C SER A 81 -10.45 0.28 4.06
N VAL A 82 -10.03 -0.74 3.31
CA VAL A 82 -10.84 -1.45 2.29
C VAL A 82 -12.10 -2.02 2.91
N ASN A 83 -11.99 -2.70 4.06
CA ASN A 83 -13.13 -3.28 4.74
C ASN A 83 -14.08 -2.23 5.35
N HIS A 84 -13.67 -0.95 5.36
CA HIS A 84 -14.46 0.18 5.84
C HIS A 84 -14.97 1.08 4.69
N VAL A 85 -14.65 0.77 3.43
CA VAL A 85 -15.15 1.53 2.27
C VAL A 85 -16.47 0.92 1.79
N PRO A 86 -17.59 1.66 1.82
CA PRO A 86 -18.76 1.29 1.04
C PRO A 86 -18.41 1.39 -0.44
N VAL A 87 -18.54 0.28 -1.17
CA VAL A 87 -18.61 0.18 -2.63
C VAL A 87 -19.22 1.47 -3.23
N ARG A 88 -18.40 2.36 -3.79
CA ARG A 88 -18.93 3.59 -4.41
C ARG A 88 -18.19 4.08 -5.64
N LEU A 89 -17.43 3.21 -6.31
CA LEU A 89 -16.86 3.54 -7.64
C LEU A 89 -17.24 2.58 -8.76
N GLN A 90 -18.38 1.87 -8.65
CA GLN A 90 -19.02 1.25 -9.83
C GLN A 90 -19.97 2.21 -10.59
N ALA A 91 -20.04 3.50 -10.23
CA ALA A 91 -21.05 4.43 -10.76
C ALA A 91 -20.48 5.65 -11.54
N LEU A 92 -19.28 5.54 -12.13
CA LEU A 92 -18.73 6.56 -13.04
C LEU A 92 -18.34 5.97 -14.40
N ALA A 93 -19.03 4.91 -14.80
CA ALA A 93 -19.03 4.37 -16.15
C ALA A 93 -20.47 4.37 -16.70
N GLU A 94 -21.06 5.56 -16.81
CA GLU A 94 -22.22 5.84 -17.66
C GLU A 94 -21.97 7.13 -18.44
#